data_AF-A0A2G2WIJ3-F1
#
_entry.id   AF-A0A2G2WIJ3-F1
#
_cell.length_a   1.000
_cell.length_b   1.000
_cell.length_c   1.000
_cell.angle_alpha   90.00
_cell.angle_beta   90.00
_cell.angle_gamma   90.00
#
_symmetry.space_group_name_H-M   'P 1'
#
loop_
_entity.id
_entity.type
_entity.pdbx_description
1 polymer ?
#
loop_
_entity_poly.entity_id
_entity_poly.type
_entity_poly.pdbx_seq_one_letter_code
_entity_poly.pdbx_strand_id
1 'polypeptide(L)'
;MGVMFHMVGRYEEAHNFFEIVVAKLRAGSERKSTFFGVVLNQIGLSSVQLFKIDEVAEFFEEARQILEQECGPCHQDTLGVYSNLAATYDALGR
;
A
#
# COMPACT_ATOMS: atom_id res chain seq x y z
N MET A 1 9.30 -10.93 4.52
CA MET A 1 8.26 -11.91 4.88
C MET A 1 6.90 -11.53 4.31
N GLY A 2 6.42 -10.28 4.47
CA GLY A 2 5.10 -9.86 3.96
C GLY A 2 4.79 -10.24 2.51
N VAL A 3 5.65 -9.87 1.54
CA VAL A 3 5.45 -10.24 0.13
C VAL A 3 5.43 -11.76 -0.07
N MET A 4 6.31 -12.51 0.63
CA MET A 4 6.33 -13.96 0.53
C MET A 4 5.05 -14.59 1.06
N PHE A 5 4.52 -14.10 2.19
CA PHE A 5 3.22 -14.55 2.72
C PHE A 5 2.09 -14.28 1.73
N HIS A 6 2.09 -13.09 1.10
CA HIS A 6 1.12 -12.75 0.07
C HIS A 6 1.19 -13.71 -1.12
N MET A 7 2.39 -14.01 -1.61
CA MET A 7 2.61 -14.91 -2.76
C MET A 7 2.12 -16.35 -2.50
N VAL A 8 2.09 -16.80 -1.25
CA VAL A 8 1.59 -18.13 -0.87
C VAL A 8 0.14 -18.10 -0.35
N GLY A 9 -0.58 -17.00 -0.53
CA GLY A 9 -1.99 -16.86 -0.15
C GLY A 9 -2.23 -16.64 1.35
N ARG A 10 -1.18 -16.41 2.14
CA ARG A 10 -1.26 -16.14 3.59
C ARG A 10 -1.48 -14.64 3.83
N TYR A 11 -2.65 -14.14 3.41
CA TYR A 11 -2.93 -12.70 3.36
C TYR A 11 -3.03 -12.03 4.73
N GLU A 12 -3.59 -12.71 5.74
CA GLU A 12 -3.63 -12.17 7.11
C GLU A 12 -2.22 -11.94 7.68
N GLU A 13 -1.31 -12.89 7.45
CA GLU A 13 0.06 -12.78 7.92
C GLU A 13 0.86 -11.73 7.14
N ALA A 14 0.60 -11.61 5.84
CA ALA A 14 1.13 -10.51 5.03
C ALA A 14 0.68 -9.15 5.59
N HIS A 15 -0.62 -9.00 5.82
CA HIS A 15 -1.23 -7.77 6.32
C HIS A 15 -0.68 -7.40 7.70
N ASN A 16 -0.70 -8.33 8.67
CA ASN A 16 -0.16 -8.11 10.02
C ASN A 16 1.34 -7.74 9.97
N PHE A 17 2.11 -8.39 9.08
CA PHE A 17 3.52 -8.05 8.91
C PHE A 17 3.69 -6.62 8.40
N PHE A 18 2.95 -6.23 7.35
CA PHE A 18 3.03 -4.88 6.81
C PHE A 18 2.50 -3.82 7.78
N GLU A 19 1.46 -4.12 8.55
CA GLU A 19 0.92 -3.23 9.59
C GLU A 19 2.00 -2.86 10.61
N ILE A 20 2.76 -3.85 11.09
CA ILE A 20 3.88 -3.63 12.02
C ILE A 20 4.95 -2.73 11.37
N VAL A 21 5.26 -2.95 10.08
CA VAL A 21 6.26 -2.13 9.37
C VAL A 21 5.75 -0.70 9.18
N VAL A 22 4.50 -0.52 8.77
CA VAL A 22 3.86 0.80 8.65
C VAL A 22 3.87 1.54 9.98
N ALA A 23 3.51 0.88 11.08
CA ALA A 23 3.53 1.48 12.41
C ALA A 23 4.95 1.94 12.81
N LYS A 24 5.98 1.13 12.53
CA LYS A 24 7.38 1.50 12.81
C LYS A 24 7.87 2.66 11.95
N LEU A 25 7.58 2.65 10.65
CA LEU A 25 7.96 3.72 9.72
C LEU A 25 7.24 5.04 10.05
N ARG A 26 5.97 4.96 10.48
CA ARG A 26 5.22 6.11 11.01
C ARG A 26 5.80 6.59 12.34
N ALA A 27 6.27 5.72 13.23
CA ALA A 27 6.90 6.17 14.47
C ALA A 27 8.28 6.81 14.24
N GLY A 28 8.98 6.42 13.18
CA GLY A 28 10.28 6.97 12.79
C GLY A 28 10.20 8.26 11.97
N SER A 29 11.36 8.69 11.47
CA SER A 29 11.51 9.85 10.58
C SER A 29 11.34 9.53 9.09
N GLU A 30 11.00 8.29 8.73
CA GLU A 30 10.96 7.80 7.33
C GLU A 30 9.59 7.91 6.65
N ARG A 31 8.69 8.73 7.22
CA ARG A 31 7.32 8.95 6.72
C ARG A 31 7.20 9.50 5.29
N LYS A 32 8.31 9.93 4.69
CA LYS A 32 8.36 10.48 3.33
C LYS A 32 9.41 9.78 2.48
N SER A 33 9.68 8.51 2.73
CA SER A 33 10.60 7.73 1.90
C SER A 33 9.86 7.00 0.80
N THR A 34 10.49 6.86 -0.38
CA THR A 34 10.00 5.96 -1.44
C THR A 34 9.69 4.57 -0.90
N PHE A 35 10.53 4.05 0.00
CA PHE A 35 10.32 2.77 0.65
C PHE A 35 9.00 2.70 1.42
N PHE A 36 8.67 3.75 2.19
CA PHE A 36 7.42 3.80 2.92
C PHE A 36 6.20 3.83 1.97
N GLY A 37 6.27 4.57 0.86
CA GLY A 37 5.24 4.54 -0.18
C GLY A 37 5.03 3.14 -0.77
N VAL A 38 6.12 2.41 -1.04
CA VAL A 38 6.04 1.01 -1.49
C VAL A 38 5.39 0.12 -0.42
N VAL A 39 5.76 0.26 0.85
CA VAL A 39 5.16 -0.54 1.95
C VAL A 39 3.65 -0.26 2.08
N LEU A 40 3.23 0.99 1.95
CA LEU A 40 1.80 1.37 1.96
C LEU A 40 1.03 0.73 0.80
N ASN A 41 1.63 0.69 -0.39
CA ASN A 41 1.05 -0.05 -1.52
C ASN A 41 0.92 -1.56 -1.21
N GLN A 42 1.91 -2.16 -0.56
CA GLN A 42 1.88 -3.58 -0.22
C GLN A 42 0.83 -3.93 0.86
N ILE A 43 0.67 -3.09 1.90
CA ILE A 43 -0.41 -3.31 2.87
C ILE A 43 -1.78 -3.15 2.21
N GLY A 44 -1.96 -2.17 1.32
CA GLY A 44 -3.18 -2.00 0.54
C GLY A 44 -3.54 -3.24 -0.28
N LEU A 45 -2.57 -3.82 -1.00
CA LEU A 45 -2.77 -5.07 -1.75
C LEU A 45 -3.15 -6.25 -0.84
N SER A 46 -2.56 -6.37 0.35
CA SER A 46 -2.97 -7.40 1.30
C SER A 46 -4.37 -7.16 1.87
N SER A 47 -4.75 -5.90 2.10
CA SER A 47 -6.09 -5.51 2.59
C SER A 47 -7.19 -5.78 1.56
N VAL A 48 -6.90 -5.61 0.25
CA VAL A 48 -7.81 -6.00 -0.84
C VAL A 48 -8.15 -7.48 -0.77
N GLN A 49 -7.15 -8.34 -0.58
CA GLN A 49 -7.36 -9.80 -0.49
C GLN A 49 -8.16 -10.22 0.76
N LEU A 50 -8.18 -9.37 1.78
CA LEU A 50 -8.95 -9.56 3.01
C LEU A 50 -10.32 -8.86 3.00
N PHE A 51 -10.73 -8.27 1.87
CA PHE A 51 -11.98 -7.51 1.73
C PHE A 51 -12.13 -6.34 2.72
N LYS A 52 -11.01 -5.78 3.21
CA LYS A 52 -10.99 -4.60 4.10
C LYS A 52 -11.05 -3.30 3.29
N ILE A 53 -12.06 -3.16 2.44
CA ILE A 53 -12.07 -2.16 1.36
C ILE A 53 -12.04 -0.71 1.87
N ASP A 54 -12.64 -0.43 3.04
CA ASP A 54 -12.66 0.92 3.62
C ASP A 54 -11.26 1.45 3.95
N GLU A 55 -10.33 0.58 4.36
CA GLU A 55 -8.95 0.95 4.71
C GLU A 55 -8.04 0.99 3.47
N VAL A 56 -8.38 0.28 2.40
CA VAL A 56 -7.55 0.12 1.20
C VAL A 56 -7.30 1.47 0.52
N ALA A 57 -8.36 2.28 0.36
CA ALA A 57 -8.26 3.57 -0.31
C ALA A 57 -7.31 4.52 0.42
N GLU A 58 -7.33 4.53 1.76
CA GLU A 58 -6.45 5.38 2.57
C GLU A 58 -4.98 5.01 2.36
N PHE A 59 -4.65 3.71 2.38
CA PHE A 59 -3.28 3.25 2.17
C PHE A 59 -2.76 3.59 0.77
N PHE A 60 -3.58 3.41 -0.26
CA PHE A 60 -3.15 3.73 -1.62
C PHE A 60 -3.07 5.23 -1.89
N GLU A 61 -3.95 6.05 -1.33
CA GLU A 61 -3.83 7.52 -1.44
C GLU A 61 -2.57 8.05 -0.73
N GLU A 62 -2.26 7.52 0.47
CA GLU A 62 -1.01 7.88 1.16
C GLU A 62 0.22 7.43 0.36
N ALA A 63 0.19 6.20 -0.19
CA ALA A 63 1.25 5.71 -1.06
C ALA A 63 1.44 6.59 -2.30
N ARG A 64 0.33 7.00 -2.94
CA ARG A 64 0.33 7.88 -4.11
C ARG A 64 1.00 9.20 -3.80
N GLN A 65 0.59 9.84 -2.71
CA GLN A 65 1.14 11.15 -2.31
C GLN A 65 2.66 11.07 -2.08
N ILE A 66 3.14 10.02 -1.42
CA ILE A 66 4.57 9.84 -1.15
C ILE A 66 5.34 9.55 -2.44
N LEU A 67 4.87 8.61 -3.26
CA LEU A 67 5.59 8.19 -4.47
C LEU A 67 5.59 9.27 -5.55
N GLU A 68 4.50 10.04 -5.70
CA GLU A 68 4.47 11.22 -6.56
C GLU A 68 5.51 12.26 -6.11
N GLN A 69 5.60 12.51 -4.81
CA GLN A 69 6.51 13.52 -4.25
C GLN A 69 7.98 13.11 -4.36
N GLU A 70 8.30 11.84 -4.11
CA GLU A 70 9.68 11.36 -4.03
C GLU A 70 10.24 10.88 -5.38
N CYS A 71 9.39 10.31 -6.24
CA CYS A 71 9.81 9.69 -7.51
C CYS A 71 9.19 10.32 -8.75
N GLY A 72 8.11 11.10 -8.59
CA GLY A 72 7.37 11.71 -9.69
C GLY A 72 6.18 10.87 -10.17
N PRO A 73 5.26 11.49 -10.95
CA PRO A 73 4.00 10.88 -11.36
C PRO A 73 4.15 9.74 -12.38
N CYS A 74 5.22 9.75 -13.18
CA CYS A 74 5.46 8.73 -14.22
C CYS A 74 6.37 7.58 -13.76
N HIS A 75 6.78 7.54 -12.49
CA HIS A 75 7.59 6.45 -11.97
C HIS A 75 6.77 5.16 -11.90
N GLN A 76 7.43 4.01 -12.13
CA GLN A 76 6.75 2.70 -12.19
C GLN A 76 5.91 2.39 -10.94
N ASP A 77 6.47 2.66 -9.75
CA ASP A 77 5.74 2.42 -8.49
C ASP A 77 4.52 3.35 -8.34
N THR A 78 4.65 4.62 -8.75
CA THR A 78 3.56 5.59 -8.72
C THR A 78 2.43 5.17 -9.65
N LEU A 79 2.77 4.74 -10.87
CA LEU A 79 1.80 4.22 -11.85
C LEU A 79 1.10 2.95 -11.34
N GLY A 80 1.84 2.07 -10.65
CA GLY A 80 1.26 0.88 -10.02
C GLY A 80 0.20 1.23 -8.96
N VAL A 81 0.46 2.26 -8.14
CA VAL A 81 -0.51 2.73 -7.16
C VAL A 81 -1.76 3.34 -7.82
N TYR A 82 -1.62 4.08 -8.93
CA TYR A 82 -2.79 4.58 -9.66
C TYR A 82 -3.72 3.46 -10.14
N SER A 83 -3.17 2.38 -10.68
CA SER A 83 -3.97 1.23 -11.10
C SER A 83 -4.71 0.60 -9.92
N ASN A 84 -4.05 0.51 -8.76
CA ASN A 84 -4.66 -0.02 -7.54
C ASN A 84 -5.78 0.88 -7.00
N LEU A 85 -5.59 2.21 -7.03
CA LEU A 85 -6.63 3.18 -6.66
C LEU A 85 -7.83 3.11 -7.58
N ALA A 86 -7.62 3.06 -8.89
CA ALA A 86 -8.70 2.93 -9.86
C ALA A 86 -9.54 1.68 -9.60
N ALA A 87 -8.90 0.53 -9.37
CA ALA A 87 -9.60 -0.72 -9.03
C ALA A 87 -10.33 -0.63 -7.69
N THR A 88 -9.76 0.07 -6.70
CA THR A 88 -10.38 0.27 -5.38
C THR A 88 -11.61 1.16 -5.48
N TYR A 89 -11.55 2.25 -6.25
CA TYR A 89 -12.69 3.14 -6.45
C TYR A 89 -13.82 2.47 -7.24
N ASP A 90 -13.50 1.69 -8.27
CA ASP A 90 -14.48 0.86 -8.98
C ASP A 90 -15.20 -0.11 -8.02
N ALA A 91 -14.45 -0.80 -7.15
CA ALA A 91 -15.01 -1.69 -6.14
C ALA A 91 -15.88 -0.96 -5.09
N LEU A 92 -15.57 0.31 -4.79
CA LEU A 92 -16.34 1.17 -3.90
C LEU A 92 -17.53 1.86 -4.60
N GLY A 93 -17.65 1.73 -5.93
CA GLY A 93 -18.66 2.42 -6.73
C GLY A 93 -18.45 3.94 -6.80
N ARG A 94 -17.20 4.40 -6.79
CA ARG A 94 -16.79 5.81 -6.81
C ARG A 94 -16.06 6.19 -8.09
#